data_AF-A0A0F2LAG4-F1
#
_entry.id   AF-A0A0F2LAG4-F1
#
_cell.length_a   1.000
_cell.length_b   1.000
_cell.length_c   1.000
_cell.angle_alpha   90.00
_cell.angle_beta   90.00
_cell.angle_gamma   90.00
#
_symmetry.space_group_name_H-M   'P 1'
#
loop_
_entity.id
_entity.type
_entity.pdbx_description
1 polymer ?
#
loop_
_entity_poly.entity_id
_entity_poly.type
_entity_poly.pdbx_seq_one_letter_code
_entity_poly.pdbx_strand_id
1 'polypeptide(L)' 'MIAYGKPKELIKAVEEEKAKLSALKEREEGLNKFIDRKIKILDNCLNLIKKYSDDSIIQIIAISNCIILEL' A
#
# COMPACT_ATOMS: atom_id res chain seq x y z
N MET A 1 5.30 -5.31 -0.01
CA MET A 1 4.20 -5.72 0.88
C MET A 1 3.37 -6.77 0.16
N ILE A 2 3.01 -7.85 0.85
CA ILE A 2 1.96 -8.78 0.41
C ILE A 2 0.97 -8.87 1.57
N ALA A 3 -0.30 -8.65 1.31
CA ALA A 3 -1.36 -8.67 2.31
C ALA A 3 -2.65 -9.24 1.70
N TYR A 4 -3.49 -9.86 2.52
CA TYR A 4 -4.79 -10.41 2.10
C TYR A 4 -5.85 -10.04 3.14
N GLY A 5 -7.10 -9.88 2.71
CA GLY A 5 -8.20 -9.55 3.61
C GLY A 5 -9.29 -8.75 2.91
N LYS A 6 -10.18 -8.14 3.72
CA LYS A 6 -11.23 -7.27 3.19
C LYS A 6 -10.65 -5.91 2.78
N PRO A 7 -11.22 -5.22 1.78
CA PRO A 7 -10.75 -3.92 1.33
C PRO A 7 -10.55 -2.90 2.47
N LYS A 8 -11.47 -2.83 3.44
CA LYS A 8 -11.36 -1.93 4.60
C LYS A 8 -10.13 -2.20 5.47
N GLU A 9 -9.85 -3.47 5.76
CA GLU A 9 -8.70 -3.88 6.57
C GLU A 9 -7.39 -3.56 5.84
N LEU A 10 -7.38 -3.81 4.54
CA LEU A 10 -6.23 -3.58 3.68
C LEU A 10 -5.95 -2.09 3.46
N ILE A 11 -6.98 -1.25 3.32
CA ILE A 11 -6.82 0.22 3.28
C ILE A 11 -6.10 0.69 4.54
N LYS A 12 -6.57 0.26 5.72
CA LYS A 12 -5.96 0.63 7.00
C LYS A 12 -4.49 0.20 7.08
N ALA A 13 -4.20 -1.05 6.70
CA ALA A 13 -2.83 -1.56 6.70
C ALA A 13 -1.90 -0.77 5.74
N VAL A 14 -2.40 -0.39 4.57
CA VAL A 14 -1.64 0.42 3.60
C VAL A 14 -1.38 1.84 4.13
N GLU A 15 -2.37 2.46 4.77
CA GLU A 15 -2.21 3.78 5.39
C GLU A 15 -1.19 3.77 6.53
N GLU A 16 -1.22 2.75 7.40
CA GLU A 16 -0.24 2.57 8.48
C GLU A 16 1.18 2.39 7.94
N GLU A 17 1.36 1.60 6.87
CA GLU A 17 2.66 1.41 6.24
C GLU A 17 3.18 2.69 5.58
N LYS A 18 2.30 3.46 4.93
CA LYS A 18 2.64 4.77 4.37
C LYS A 18 3.07 5.76 5.44
N ALA A 19 2.42 5.76 6.60
CA ALA A 19 2.81 6.60 7.74
C ALA A 19 4.21 6.24 8.26
N LYS A 20 4.52 4.95 8.43
CA LYS A 20 5.86 4.48 8.83
C LYS A 20 6.94 4.91 7.84
N LEU A 21 6.68 4.75 6.54
CA LEU A 21 7.61 5.17 5.48
C LEU A 21 7.83 6.69 5.49
N SER A 22 6.78 7.46 5.72
CA SER A 22 6.88 8.93 5.80
C SER A 22 7.71 9.37 7.01
N ALA A 23 7.55 8.72 8.16
CA ALA A 23 8.38 8.97 9.35
C ALA A 23 9.86 8.59 9.16
N LEU A 24 10.16 7.58 8.31
CA LEU A 24 11.53 7.24 7.95
C LEU A 24 12.18 8.26 7.01
N LYS A 25 11.38 8.92 6.16
CA LYS A 25 11.85 9.98 5.25
C LYS A 25 12.51 11.14 5.98
N GLU A 26 12.02 11.46 7.18
CA GLU A 26 12.55 12.54 8.01
C GLU A 26 13.91 12.18 8.65
N ARG A 27 14.29 10.89 8.65
CA ARG A 27 15.50 10.40 9.34
C ARG A 27 16.68 10.13 8.40
N GLU A 28 16.44 9.74 7.15
CA GLU A 28 17.51 9.36 6.22
C GLU A 28 17.33 9.97 4.82
N GLU A 29 17.96 11.12 4.57
CA GLU A 29 17.84 11.85 3.30
C GLU A 29 18.29 11.03 2.07
N GLY A 30 19.26 10.13 2.24
CA GLY A 30 19.75 9.26 1.17
C GLY A 30 18.69 8.27 0.64
N LEU A 31 17.69 7.95 1.46
CA LEU A 31 16.61 7.03 1.11
C LEU A 31 15.33 7.73 0.62
N ASN A 32 15.28 9.06 0.64
CA ASN A 32 14.09 9.83 0.29
C ASN A 32 13.49 9.46 -1.06
N LYS A 33 14.33 9.32 -2.10
CA LYS A 33 13.88 8.91 -3.44
C LYS A 33 13.28 7.50 -3.46
N PHE A 34 13.83 6.58 -2.67
CA PHE A 34 13.33 5.21 -2.57
C PHE A 34 12.00 5.19 -1.82
N ILE A 35 11.91 5.92 -0.70
CA ILE A 35 10.71 6.06 0.11
C ILE A 35 9.58 6.70 -0.71
N ASP A 36 9.86 7.76 -1.47
CA ASP A 36 8.88 8.40 -2.34
C ASP A 36 8.33 7.46 -3.41
N ARG A 37 9.20 6.62 -4.00
CA ARG A 37 8.77 5.57 -4.94
C ARG A 37 7.85 4.55 -4.26
N LYS A 38 8.18 4.12 -3.04
CA LYS A 38 7.34 3.17 -2.28
C LYS A 38 6.00 3.78 -1.90
N ILE A 39 5.97 5.02 -1.42
CA ILE A 39 4.74 5.75 -1.11
C ILE A 39 3.85 5.86 -2.36
N LYS A 40 4.41 6.18 -3.53
CA LYS A 40 3.66 6.25 -4.79
C LYS A 40 3.01 4.90 -5.15
N ILE A 41 3.70 3.78 -4.90
CA ILE A 41 3.14 2.44 -5.11
C ILE A 41 1.97 2.18 -4.14
N LEU A 42 2.11 2.57 -2.87
CA LEU A 42 1.05 2.42 -1.87
C LEU A 42 -0.17 3.29 -2.19
N ASP A 43 0.02 4.51 -2.66
CA ASP A 43 -1.07 5.37 -3.14
C ASP A 43 -1.83 4.75 -4.32
N ASN A 44 -1.09 4.12 -5.24
CA ASN A 44 -1.73 3.36 -6.32
C ASN A 44 -2.54 2.18 -5.75
N CYS A 45 -2.03 1.47 -4.75
CA CYS A 45 -2.79 0.41 -4.09
C CYS A 45 -4.08 0.94 -3.47
N LEU A 46 -4.05 2.03 -2.71
CA LEU A 46 -5.25 2.61 -2.10
C LEU A 46 -6.32 2.92 -3.16
N ASN A 47 -5.93 3.49 -4.29
CA ASN A 47 -6.85 3.83 -5.37
C ASN A 47 -7.43 2.60 -6.06
N LEU A 48 -6.67 1.50 -6.15
CA LEU A 48 -7.15 0.25 -6.73
C LEU A 48 -8.07 -0.51 -5.76
N ILE A 49 -7.74 -0.57 -4.47
CA ILE A 49 -8.55 -1.26 -3.45
C ILE A 49 -9.95 -0.66 -3.36
N LYS A 50 -10.07 0.66 -3.43
CA LYS A 50 -11.35 1.39 -3.40
C LYS A 50 -12.33 1.03 -4.53
N LYS A 51 -11.87 0.31 -5.56
CA LYS A 51 -12.71 -0.17 -6.68
C LYS A 51 -13.37 -1.53 -6.41
N TYR A 52 -12.97 -2.23 -5.35
CA TYR A 52 -13.51 -3.54 -4.99
C TYR A 52 -14.63 -3.42 -3.96
N SER A 53 -15.56 -4.39 -3.98
CA SER A 53 -16.64 -4.48 -3.01
C SER A 53 -16.11 -4.84 -1.62
N ASP A 54 -16.67 -4.25 -0.57
CA ASP A 54 -16.29 -4.51 0.83
C ASP A 54 -16.44 -5.99 1.24
N ASP A 55 -17.27 -6.74 0.50
CA ASP A 55 -17.52 -8.16 0.74
C ASP A 55 -16.55 -9.10 0.01
N SER A 56 -15.78 -8.59 -0.95
CA SER A 56 -14.75 -9.38 -1.65
C SER A 56 -13.55 -9.63 -0.74
N ILE A 57 -12.93 -10.81 -0.86
CA ILE A 57 -11.60 -11.06 -0.31
C ILE A 57 -10.60 -10.78 -1.42
N ILE A 58 -9.62 -9.93 -1.13
CA ILE A 58 -8.61 -9.55 -2.11
C ILE A 58 -7.20 -9.77 -1.55
N GLN A 59 -6.25 -10.01 -2.43
CA GLN A 59 -4.81 -10.05 -2.14
C GLN A 59 -4.11 -8.90 -2.84
N ILE A 60 -3.29 -8.16 -2.10
CA ILE A 60 -2.46 -7.07 -2.61
C ILE A 60 -1.01 -7.53 -2.69
N ILE A 61 -0.38 -7.28 -3.83
CA ILE A 61 1.06 -7.46 -4.05
C ILE A 61 1.65 -6.11 -4.46
N ALA A 62 2.42 -5.50 -3.54
CA ALA A 62 3.03 -4.19 -3.71
C ALA A 62 4.57 -4.29 -3.61
N ILE A 63 5.22 -4.67 -4.72
CA ILE A 63 6.69 -4.85 -4.80
C ILE A 63 7.31 -3.71 -5.61
N SER A 64 7.01 -3.67 -6.91
CA SER A 64 7.42 -2.61 -7.86
C SER A 64 6.22 -1.87 -8.46
N ASN A 65 5.06 -2.52 -8.46
CA ASN A 65 3.76 -1.96 -8.81
C ASN A 65 2.74 -2.50 -7.80
N CYS A 66 1.51 -2.00 -7.86
CA CYS A 66 0.40 -2.57 -7.12
C CYS A 66 -0.42 -3.51 -8.01
N ILE A 67 -0.54 -4.76 -7.60
CA ILE A 67 -1.39 -5.76 -8.22
C ILE A 67 -2.41 -6.21 -7.18
N ILE A 68 -3.69 -6.28 -7.58
CA ILE A 68 -4.78 -6.78 -6.73
C ILE A 68 -5.38 -8.01 -7.42
N LEU A 69 -5.53 -9.08 -6.64
CA LEU A 69 -6.17 -10.33 -7.05
C LEU A 69 -7.43 -10.50 -6.20
N GLU A 70 -8.56 -10.82 -6.84
CA GLU A 70 -9.77 -11.24 -6.15
C GLU A 70 -9.70 -12.76 -5.91
N LEU A 71 -10.09 -13.21 -4.71
CA LEU A 71 -9.98 -14.59 -4.24
C LEU A 71 -11.34 -15.26 -4.05
#